data_AF-A0A0M0I5R2-F1
#
_entry.id   AF-A0A0M0I5R2-F1
#
_cell.length_a   1.000
_cell.length_b   1.000
_cell.length_c   1.000
_cell.angle_alpha   90.00
_cell.angle_beta   90.00
_cell.angle_gamma   90.00
#
_symmetry.space_group_name_H-M   'P 1'
#
loop_
_entity.id
_entity.type
_entity.pdbx_description
1 polymer ?
#
loop_
_entity_poly.entity_id
_entity_poly.type
_entity_poly.pdbx_seq_one_letter_code
_entity_poly.pdbx_strand_id
1 'polypeptide(L)'
;MRELIVKNTLVTLVVGSSIIWLISLGDFLATASRYPADYMYLVLGIVLAVLISIYTVRDLEENSWHKSFAIYFVYYFGALSLFADGHQAGWSHSESLLDKLFMSGFYLFVFSFSFVVPLIIGLISFTHAYLLSIAVTNRRV
;
A
#
# COMPACT_ATOMS: atom_id res chain seq x y z
N MET A 1 -12.63 11.63 -16.03
CA MET A 1 -11.44 10.79 -15.72
C MET A 1 -10.51 11.38 -14.68
N ARG A 2 -9.99 12.62 -14.84
CA ARG A 2 -9.09 13.25 -13.86
C ARG A 2 -9.61 13.21 -12.41
N GLU A 3 -10.88 13.55 -12.20
CA GLU A 3 -11.51 13.53 -10.87
C GLU A 3 -11.54 12.12 -10.25
N LEU A 4 -11.75 11.08 -11.06
CA LEU A 4 -11.76 9.70 -10.60
C LEU A 4 -10.35 9.27 -10.15
N ILE A 5 -9.31 9.65 -10.92
CA ILE A 5 -7.91 9.40 -10.55
C ILE A 5 -7.57 10.07 -9.22
N VAL A 6 -7.99 11.33 -9.01
CA VAL A 6 -7.78 12.04 -7.74
C VAL A 6 -8.48 11.34 -6.58
N LYS A 7 -9.77 10.99 -6.75
CA LYS A 7 -10.54 10.26 -5.71
C LYS A 7 -9.90 8.91 -5.39
N ASN A 8 -9.50 8.16 -6.41
CA ASN A 8 -8.81 6.88 -6.26
C ASN A 8 -7.46 7.04 -5.55
N THR A 9 -6.71 8.10 -5.87
CA THR A 9 -5.44 8.40 -5.19
C THR A 9 -5.67 8.65 -3.71
N LEU A 10 -6.67 9.46 -3.36
CA LEU A 10 -7.01 9.74 -1.97
C LEU A 10 -7.42 8.47 -1.21
N VAL A 11 -8.26 7.61 -1.80
CA VAL A 11 -8.63 6.33 -1.19
C VAL A 11 -7.40 5.42 -1.05
N THR A 12 -6.56 5.35 -2.07
CA THR A 12 -5.31 4.55 -2.05
C THR A 12 -4.40 5.00 -0.92
N LEU A 13 -4.22 6.32 -0.75
CA LEU A 13 -3.45 6.90 0.34
C LEU A 13 -4.07 6.60 1.70
N VAL A 14 -5.38 6.79 1.87
CA VAL A 14 -6.06 6.54 3.16
C VAL A 14 -5.92 5.07 3.56
N VAL A 15 -6.13 4.14 2.63
CA VAL A 15 -5.99 2.69 2.90
C VAL A 15 -4.52 2.36 3.21
N GLY A 16 -3.56 2.84 2.41
CA GLY A 16 -2.14 2.62 2.65
C GLY A 16 -1.68 3.18 4.00
N SER A 17 -2.04 4.42 4.33
CA SER A 17 -1.75 5.05 5.61
C SER A 17 -2.42 4.34 6.78
N SER A 18 -3.62 3.79 6.60
CA SER A 18 -4.28 2.99 7.64
C SER A 18 -3.52 1.70 7.94
N ILE A 19 -2.99 1.04 6.90
CA ILE A 19 -2.13 -0.15 7.06
C ILE A 19 -0.84 0.22 7.81
N ILE A 20 -0.18 1.28 7.39
CA ILE A 20 1.04 1.79 8.05
C ILE A 20 0.75 2.13 9.52
N TRP A 21 -0.34 2.84 9.78
CA TRP A 21 -0.73 3.22 11.13
C TRP A 21 -0.96 2.00 12.02
N LEU A 22 -1.67 0.98 11.53
CA LEU A 22 -1.96 -0.24 12.26
C LEU A 22 -0.69 -1.03 12.57
N ILE A 23 0.21 -1.20 11.59
CA ILE A 23 1.43 -1.96 11.80
C ILE A 23 2.42 -1.23 12.72
N SER A 24 2.42 0.10 12.70
CA SER A 24 3.21 0.94 13.60
C SER A 24 2.57 1.18 14.97
N LEU A 25 1.43 0.52 15.29
CA LEU A 25 0.69 0.68 16.55
C LEU A 25 0.33 2.15 16.87
N GLY A 26 0.17 2.98 15.85
CA GLY A 26 -0.15 4.41 15.98
C GLY A 26 1.04 5.34 16.24
N ASP A 27 2.27 4.84 16.39
CA ASP A 27 3.46 5.69 16.65
C ASP A 27 4.16 6.16 15.36
N PHE A 28 3.57 5.89 14.20
CA PHE A 28 4.19 6.08 12.89
C PHE A 28 4.79 7.48 12.69
N LEU A 29 4.07 8.54 13.05
CA LEU A 29 4.55 9.93 12.84
C LEU A 29 5.79 10.25 13.67
N ALA A 30 5.86 9.73 14.90
CA ALA A 30 7.05 9.91 15.74
C ALA A 30 8.22 9.11 15.18
N THR A 31 7.98 7.87 14.73
CA THR A 31 8.99 7.03 14.07
C THR A 31 9.54 7.70 12.81
N ALA A 32 8.66 8.16 11.91
CA ALA A 32 9.06 8.82 10.67
C ALA A 32 9.86 10.12 10.89
N SER A 33 9.62 10.81 12.01
CA SER A 33 10.41 12.00 12.38
C SER A 33 11.83 11.67 12.88
N ARG A 34 12.04 10.46 13.38
CA ARG A 34 13.35 9.98 13.91
C ARG A 34 14.17 9.24 12.86
N TYR A 35 13.50 8.52 11.96
CA TYR A 35 14.13 7.68 10.94
C TYR A 35 13.89 8.26 9.54
N PRO A 36 14.92 8.88 8.91
CA PRO A 36 14.79 9.49 7.59
C PRO A 36 14.34 8.52 6.49
N ALA A 37 14.68 7.24 6.63
CA ALA A 37 14.28 6.20 5.68
C ALA A 37 12.75 6.06 5.59
N ASP A 38 12.05 6.05 6.72
CA ASP A 38 10.58 5.97 6.80
C ASP A 38 9.91 7.15 6.09
N TYR A 39 10.45 8.35 6.31
CA TYR A 39 9.97 9.55 5.63
C TYR A 39 10.15 9.45 4.11
N MET A 40 11.31 8.99 3.63
CA MET A 40 11.55 8.80 2.20
C MET A 40 10.61 7.76 1.59
N TYR A 41 10.37 6.63 2.25
CA TYR A 41 9.43 5.61 1.77
C TYR A 41 7.97 6.07 1.83
N LEU A 42 7.61 6.97 2.76
CA LEU A 42 6.29 7.59 2.76
C LEU A 42 6.11 8.50 1.55
N VAL A 43 7.10 9.35 1.23
CA VAL A 43 7.06 10.19 0.02
C VAL A 43 6.97 9.33 -1.23
N LEU A 44 7.77 8.24 -1.31
CA LEU A 44 7.68 7.28 -2.40
C LEU A 44 6.29 6.63 -2.48
N GLY A 45 5.72 6.25 -1.33
CA GLY A 45 4.37 5.70 -1.23
C GLY A 45 3.30 6.64 -1.78
N ILE A 46 3.45 7.96 -1.58
CA ILE A 46 2.56 8.98 -2.13
C ILE A 46 2.67 9.04 -3.66
N VAL A 47 3.91 9.08 -4.18
CA VAL A 47 4.15 9.08 -5.64
C VAL A 47 3.57 7.81 -6.28
N LEU A 48 3.80 6.66 -5.66
CA LEU A 48 3.26 5.38 -6.12
C LEU A 48 1.73 5.37 -6.09
N ALA A 49 1.07 5.93 -5.07
CA ALA A 49 -0.39 6.00 -5.03
C ALA A 49 -0.98 6.75 -6.24
N VAL A 50 -0.34 7.84 -6.66
CA VAL A 50 -0.74 8.59 -7.86
C VAL A 50 -0.57 7.72 -9.12
N LEU A 51 0.60 7.09 -9.28
CA LEU A 51 0.88 6.24 -10.44
C LEU A 51 -0.08 5.05 -10.51
N ILE A 52 -0.25 4.33 -9.41
CA ILE A 52 -1.20 3.23 -9.27
C ILE A 52 -2.60 3.69 -9.65
N SER A 53 -3.01 4.88 -9.22
CA SER A 53 -4.35 5.39 -9.53
C SER A 53 -4.55 5.67 -11.01
N ILE A 54 -3.52 6.13 -11.72
CA ILE A 54 -3.56 6.31 -13.18
C ILE A 54 -3.64 4.94 -13.88
N TYR A 55 -2.77 4.00 -13.53
CA TYR A 55 -2.72 2.69 -14.17
C TYR A 55 -3.97 1.85 -13.90
N THR A 56 -4.46 1.81 -12.66
CA THR A 56 -5.64 1.02 -12.29
C THR A 56 -6.92 1.53 -12.95
N VAL A 57 -7.09 2.85 -13.07
CA VAL A 57 -8.22 3.43 -13.81
C VAL A 57 -8.14 3.03 -15.29
N ARG A 58 -6.96 3.08 -15.91
CA ARG A 58 -6.77 2.67 -17.30
C ARG A 58 -6.99 1.17 -17.50
N ASP A 59 -6.48 0.32 -16.62
CA ASP A 59 -6.69 -1.13 -16.68
C ASP A 59 -8.18 -1.48 -16.61
N LEU A 60 -8.94 -0.78 -15.77
CA LEU A 60 -10.38 -0.95 -15.65
C LEU A 60 -11.14 -0.41 -16.85
N GLU A 61 -10.61 0.62 -17.51
CA GLU A 61 -11.11 1.02 -18.82
C GLU A 61 -10.96 -0.10 -19.87
N GLU A 62 -9.91 -0.89 -19.76
CA GLU A 62 -9.64 -2.06 -20.61
C GLU A 62 -10.28 -3.36 -20.06
N ASN A 63 -11.24 -3.27 -19.12
CA ASN A 63 -11.89 -4.41 -18.43
C ASN A 63 -10.92 -5.39 -17.73
N SER A 64 -9.71 -4.95 -17.42
CA SER A 64 -8.64 -5.75 -16.82
C SER A 64 -8.58 -5.62 -15.29
N TRP A 65 -9.70 -5.84 -14.61
CA TRP A 65 -9.83 -5.61 -13.15
C TRP A 65 -8.85 -6.43 -12.29
N HIS A 66 -8.45 -7.62 -12.75
CA HIS A 66 -7.50 -8.49 -12.08
C HIS A 66 -6.09 -7.86 -12.00
N LYS A 67 -5.70 -7.06 -12.99
CA LYS A 67 -4.43 -6.31 -12.95
C LYS A 67 -4.49 -5.24 -11.87
N SER A 68 -5.60 -4.52 -11.77
CA SER A 68 -5.80 -3.51 -10.74
C SER A 68 -5.77 -4.11 -9.34
N PHE A 69 -6.43 -5.27 -9.16
CA PHE A 69 -6.32 -6.04 -7.92
C PHE A 69 -4.87 -6.36 -7.56
N ALA A 70 -4.08 -6.90 -8.50
CA ALA A 70 -2.69 -7.25 -8.27
C ALA A 70 -1.83 -6.03 -7.89
N ILE A 71 -2.05 -4.89 -8.57
CA ILE A 71 -1.35 -3.64 -8.26
C ILE A 71 -1.65 -3.17 -6.83
N TYR A 72 -2.92 -3.13 -6.43
CA TYR A 72 -3.29 -2.77 -5.06
C TYR A 72 -2.72 -3.74 -4.03
N PHE A 73 -2.78 -5.05 -4.33
CA PHE A 73 -2.21 -6.08 -3.46
C PHE A 73 -0.72 -5.84 -3.21
N VAL A 74 0.07 -5.68 -4.27
CA VAL A 74 1.51 -5.41 -4.15
C VAL A 74 1.77 -4.12 -3.38
N TYR A 75 1.02 -3.05 -3.65
CA TYR A 75 1.21 -1.77 -2.97
C TYR A 75 0.89 -1.84 -1.47
N TYR A 76 -0.25 -2.41 -1.10
CA TYR A 76 -0.66 -2.52 0.31
C TYR A 76 0.20 -3.51 1.09
N PHE A 77 0.56 -4.63 0.47
CA PHE A 77 1.44 -5.62 1.09
C PHE A 77 2.87 -5.07 1.25
N GLY A 78 3.36 -4.33 0.25
CA GLY A 78 4.65 -3.65 0.31
C GLY A 78 4.69 -2.52 1.33
N ALA A 79 3.60 -1.74 1.46
CA ALA A 79 3.47 -0.75 2.54
C ALA A 79 3.50 -1.43 3.92
N LEU A 80 2.78 -2.54 4.08
CA LEU A 80 2.81 -3.31 5.32
C LEU A 80 4.23 -3.79 5.64
N SER A 81 4.96 -4.36 4.67
CA SER A 81 6.30 -4.90 4.91
C SER A 81 7.36 -3.81 5.17
N LEU A 82 7.27 -2.67 4.46
CA LEU A 82 8.20 -1.55 4.63
C LEU A 82 8.14 -0.90 6.01
N PHE A 83 6.96 -0.89 6.64
CA PHE A 83 6.73 -0.21 7.91
C PHE A 83 6.52 -1.18 9.08
N ALA A 84 6.67 -2.49 8.87
CA ALA A 84 6.64 -3.50 9.93
C ALA A 84 7.90 -3.51 10.81
N ASP A 85 9.02 -3.07 10.25
CA ASP A 85 10.28 -2.95 10.96
C ASP A 85 10.17 -2.05 12.21
N GLY A 86 10.88 -2.42 13.28
CA GLY A 86 10.92 -1.73 14.57
C GLY A 86 9.61 -1.75 15.38
N HIS A 87 8.52 -2.25 14.80
CA HIS A 87 7.22 -2.40 15.46
C HIS A 87 6.82 -3.87 15.63
N GLN A 88 7.50 -4.78 14.95
CA GLN A 88 7.36 -6.22 15.07
C GLN A 88 8.59 -6.83 15.76
N ALA A 89 8.37 -7.79 16.67
CA ALA A 89 9.39 -8.64 17.29
C ALA A 89 10.52 -7.98 18.11
N GLY A 90 10.40 -6.70 18.50
CA GLY A 90 11.39 -6.04 19.38
C GLY A 90 12.75 -5.79 18.71
N TRP A 91 12.77 -5.77 17.37
CA TRP A 91 13.98 -5.51 16.59
C TRP A 91 14.32 -4.02 16.57
N SER A 92 15.61 -3.69 16.40
CA SER A 92 16.04 -2.32 16.19
C SER A 92 15.48 -1.78 14.88
N HIS A 93 14.91 -0.58 14.91
CA HIS A 93 14.47 0.13 13.71
C HIS A 93 15.64 0.32 12.73
N SER A 94 15.40 0.10 11.43
CA SER A 94 16.40 0.34 10.39
C SER A 94 16.81 1.80 10.31
N GLU A 95 18.13 2.03 10.33
CA GLU A 95 18.70 3.37 10.28
C GLU A 95 19.07 3.81 8.85
N SER A 96 19.30 2.85 7.94
CA SER A 96 19.65 3.11 6.54
C SER A 96 18.58 2.63 5.57
N LEU A 97 18.56 3.22 4.36
CA LEU A 97 17.63 2.84 3.29
C LEU A 97 17.78 1.37 2.88
N LEU A 98 19.02 0.87 2.78
CA LEU A 98 19.30 -0.51 2.36
C LEU A 98 18.86 -1.51 3.42
N ASP A 99 19.11 -1.21 4.69
CA ASP A 99 18.65 -2.06 5.81
C ASP A 99 17.13 -2.13 5.82
N LYS A 100 16.45 -1.01 5.55
CA LYS A 100 14.99 -0.96 5.49
C LYS A 100 14.43 -1.80 4.35
N LEU A 101 15.06 -1.79 3.17
CA LEU A 101 14.66 -2.69 2.06
C LEU A 101 14.90 -4.15 2.41
N PHE A 102 16.02 -4.48 3.04
CA PHE A 102 16.32 -5.84 3.44
C PHE A 102 15.32 -6.36 4.48
N MET A 103 15.05 -5.56 5.53
CA MET A 103 14.05 -5.89 6.54
C MET A 103 12.65 -5.99 5.94
N SER A 104 12.27 -5.07 5.04
CA SER A 104 11.01 -5.16 4.31
C SER A 104 10.89 -6.46 3.51
N GLY A 105 11.95 -6.89 2.82
CA GLY A 105 11.98 -8.17 2.12
C GLY A 105 11.80 -9.36 3.06
N PHE A 106 12.46 -9.33 4.22
CA PHE A 106 12.30 -10.35 5.26
C PHE A 106 10.86 -10.40 5.78
N TYR A 107 10.26 -9.25 6.12
CA TYR A 107 8.87 -9.18 6.57
C TYR A 107 7.88 -9.61 5.49
N LEU A 108 8.11 -9.24 4.23
CA LEU A 108 7.31 -9.69 3.10
C LEU A 108 7.30 -11.21 3.01
N PHE A 109 8.48 -11.84 3.14
CA PHE A 109 8.60 -13.30 3.19
C PHE A 109 7.82 -13.88 4.38
N VAL A 110 8.08 -13.40 5.61
CA VAL A 110 7.41 -13.91 6.83
C VAL A 110 5.89 -13.77 6.75
N PHE A 111 5.38 -12.61 6.36
CA PHE A 111 3.94 -12.37 6.27
C PHE A 111 3.28 -13.21 5.19
N SER A 112 3.98 -13.55 4.10
CA SER A 112 3.45 -14.41 3.05
C SER A 112 3.08 -15.81 3.56
N PHE A 113 3.73 -16.32 4.60
CA PHE A 113 3.42 -17.62 5.21
C PHE A 113 2.40 -17.55 6.35
N SER A 114 2.03 -16.35 6.81
CA SER A 114 1.09 -16.18 7.93
C SER A 114 -0.37 -16.48 7.59
N PHE A 115 -0.69 -16.75 6.31
CA PHE A 115 -2.01 -16.95 5.69
C PHE A 115 -3.02 -15.80 5.89
N VAL A 116 -3.20 -15.35 7.13
CA VAL A 116 -4.10 -14.27 7.55
C VAL A 116 -3.71 -12.93 6.93
N VAL A 117 -2.43 -12.54 6.94
CA VAL A 117 -2.02 -11.23 6.40
C VAL A 117 -2.27 -11.15 4.88
N PRO A 118 -1.85 -12.12 4.05
CA PRO A 118 -2.18 -12.12 2.63
C PRO A 118 -3.69 -12.15 2.36
N LEU A 119 -4.47 -12.87 3.17
CA LEU A 119 -5.92 -12.93 3.01
C LEU A 119 -6.58 -11.56 3.26
N ILE A 120 -6.21 -10.89 4.35
CA ILE A 120 -6.76 -9.56 4.69
C ILE A 120 -6.38 -8.53 3.63
N ILE A 121 -5.11 -8.48 3.25
CA ILE A 121 -4.64 -7.54 2.22
C ILE A 121 -5.28 -7.87 0.87
N GLY A 122 -5.42 -9.15 0.53
CA GLY A 122 -6.18 -9.61 -0.63
C GLY A 122 -7.62 -9.12 -0.64
N LEU A 123 -8.34 -9.25 0.48
CA LEU A 123 -9.72 -8.79 0.58
C LEU A 123 -9.83 -7.27 0.41
N ILE A 124 -8.92 -6.50 1.02
CA ILE A 124 -8.87 -5.04 0.86
C ILE A 124 -8.62 -4.66 -0.59
N SER A 125 -7.61 -5.27 -1.24
CA SER A 125 -7.27 -5.00 -2.64
C SER A 125 -8.39 -5.40 -3.60
N PHE A 126 -9.04 -6.53 -3.35
CA PHE A 126 -10.19 -6.98 -4.14
C PHE A 126 -11.34 -5.99 -4.02
N THR A 127 -11.69 -5.62 -2.80
CA THR A 127 -12.77 -4.67 -2.52
C THR A 127 -12.49 -3.33 -3.19
N HIS A 128 -11.26 -2.82 -3.09
CA HIS A 128 -10.89 -1.56 -3.71
C HIS A 128 -10.97 -1.62 -5.24
N ALA A 129 -10.37 -2.64 -5.87
CA ALA A 129 -10.44 -2.81 -7.32
C ALA A 129 -11.89 -2.98 -7.81
N TYR A 130 -12.72 -3.72 -7.07
CA TYR A 130 -14.12 -3.95 -7.39
C TYR A 130 -14.96 -2.67 -7.27
N LEU A 131 -14.80 -1.89 -6.20
CA LEU A 131 -15.50 -0.62 -6.06
C LEU A 131 -15.07 0.39 -7.13
N LEU A 132 -13.79 0.43 -7.47
CA LEU A 132 -13.30 1.27 -8.55
C LEU A 132 -13.87 0.84 -9.90
N SER A 133 -14.01 -0.47 -10.17
CA SER A 133 -14.58 -0.96 -11.42
C SER A 133 -16.03 -0.50 -11.62
N ILE A 134 -16.85 -0.55 -10.58
CA ILE A 134 -18.22 -0.01 -10.58
C ILE A 134 -18.19 1.49 -10.89
N ALA A 135 -17.30 2.24 -10.24
CA ALA A 135 -17.19 3.68 -10.45
C ALA A 135 -16.72 4.07 -11.87
N VAL A 136 -15.83 3.27 -12.48
CA VAL A 136 -15.41 3.44 -13.88
C VAL A 136 -16.58 3.15 -14.82
N THR A 137 -17.29 2.04 -14.63
CA THR A 137 -18.45 1.67 -15.47
C THR A 137 -19.54 2.73 -15.41
N ASN A 138 -19.89 3.23 -14.22
CA ASN A 138 -20.92 4.25 -14.05
C ASN A 138 -20.60 5.60 -14.70
N ARG A 139 -19.33 5.89 -15.01
CA ARG A 139 -18.90 7.13 -15.71
C ARG A 139 -18.80 6.96 -17.23
N ARG A 140 -18.94 5.74 -17.74
CA ARG A 140 -18.94 5.42 -19.17
C ARG A 140 -20.35 5.44 -19.79
N VAL A 141 -21.35 5.16 -18.96
CA VAL A 141 -22.78 5.30 -19.27
C VAL A 141 -23.15 6.77 -19.21
#